data_AF-A0A1U7XDC7-F1
#
_entry.id   AF-A0A1U7XDC7-F1
#
_cell.length_a   1.000
_cell.length_b   1.000
_cell.length_c   1.000
_cell.angle_alpha   90.00
_cell.angle_beta   90.00
_cell.angle_gamma   90.00
#
_symmetry.space_group_name_H-M   'P 1'
#
loop_
_entity.id
_entity.type
_entity.pdbx_description
1 polymer ?
#
loop_
_entity_poly.entity_id
_entity_poly.type
_entity_poly.pdbx_seq_one_letter_code
_entity_poly.pdbx_strand_id
1 'polypeptide(L)'
;MERSVPEAPKSPKKATIEEEYKKNLEYIEEVTSKVDEVQCRVLAEILSQNAHVEYLQRHNLNGRTDRETFKKVVPVITYEHILPEINRIACGDKSPILCSQPIS
;
A
#
# COMPACT_ATOMS: atom_id res chain seq x y z
N MET A 1 -45.10 25.18 -24.63
CA MET A 1 -44.31 24.27 -23.77
C MET A 1 -42.89 24.28 -24.31
N GLU A 2 -42.06 25.20 -23.82
CA GLU A 2 -40.64 25.23 -24.16
C GLU A 2 -39.97 24.00 -23.54
N ARG A 3 -39.38 23.15 -24.39
CA ARG A 3 -38.63 21.98 -23.93
C ARG A 3 -37.27 22.46 -23.45
N SER A 4 -37.04 22.38 -22.15
CA SER A 4 -35.74 22.66 -21.52
C SER A 4 -34.69 21.68 -22.07
N VAL A 5 -33.66 22.22 -22.71
CA VAL A 5 -32.53 21.45 -23.22
C VAL A 5 -31.69 21.00 -22.02
N PRO A 6 -31.33 19.71 -21.89
CA PRO A 6 -30.43 19.26 -20.83
C PRO A 6 -29.05 19.86 -21.03
N GLU A 7 -28.55 20.55 -20.01
CA GLU A 7 -27.22 21.17 -19.98
C GLU A 7 -26.14 20.08 -20.11
N ALA A 8 -25.21 20.26 -21.06
CA ALA A 8 -24.09 19.35 -21.26
C ALA A 8 -23.22 19.23 -19.98
N PRO A 9 -22.52 18.10 -19.75
CA PRO A 9 -21.62 17.96 -18.62
C PRO A 9 -20.61 19.11 -18.64
N LYS A 10 -20.65 19.97 -17.62
CA LYS A 10 -19.72 21.10 -17.50
C LYS A 10 -18.30 20.55 -17.46
N SER A 11 -17.48 20.97 -18.41
CA SER A 11 -16.03 20.77 -18.35
C SER A 11 -15.50 21.31 -17.02
N PRO A 12 -14.52 20.64 -16.38
CA PRO A 12 -14.00 21.07 -15.09
C PRO A 12 -13.48 22.51 -15.20
N LYS A 13 -13.96 23.37 -14.29
CA LYS A 13 -13.63 24.80 -14.29
C LYS A 13 -12.14 24.96 -13.95
N LYS A 14 -11.41 25.79 -14.69
CA LYS A 14 -9.96 26.05 -14.51
C LYS A 14 -9.48 26.17 -13.05
N ALA A 15 -10.28 26.80 -12.18
CA ALA A 15 -9.99 26.94 -10.76
C ALA A 15 -9.87 25.60 -10.00
N THR A 16 -10.65 24.58 -10.36
CA THR A 16 -10.58 23.26 -9.69
C THR A 16 -9.30 22.52 -10.02
N ILE A 17 -8.75 22.75 -11.22
CA ILE A 17 -7.49 22.14 -11.67
C ILE A 17 -6.30 22.77 -10.92
N GLU A 18 -6.28 24.10 -10.78
CA GLU A 18 -5.22 24.82 -10.05
C GLU A 18 -5.17 24.42 -8.56
N GLU A 19 -6.33 24.24 -7.91
CA GLU A 19 -6.43 23.74 -6.54
C GLU A 19 -5.90 22.32 -6.40
N GLU A 20 -6.19 21.44 -7.36
CA GLU A 20 -5.69 20.05 -7.39
C GLU A 20 -4.17 20.01 -7.59
N TYR A 21 -3.63 20.78 -8.53
CA TYR A 21 -2.18 20.90 -8.73
C TYR A 21 -1.49 21.41 -7.47
N LYS A 22 -2.04 22.43 -6.81
CA LYS A 22 -1.49 22.94 -5.56
C LYS A 22 -1.45 21.87 -4.48
N LYS A 23 -2.55 21.14 -4.27
CA LYS A 23 -2.62 20.03 -3.29
C LYS A 23 -1.59 18.94 -3.60
N ASN A 24 -1.41 18.59 -4.88
CA ASN A 24 -0.43 17.58 -5.29
C ASN A 24 1.01 18.03 -5.01
N LEU A 25 1.34 19.30 -5.29
CA LEU A 25 2.66 19.85 -4.99
C LEU A 25 2.93 19.95 -3.49
N GLU A 26 1.93 20.39 -2.70
CA GLU A 26 2.01 20.42 -1.23
C GLU A 26 2.23 19.02 -0.66
N TYR A 27 1.54 18.00 -1.20
CA TYR A 27 1.74 16.61 -0.81
C TYR A 27 3.16 16.11 -1.12
N ILE A 28 3.69 16.42 -2.31
CA ILE A 28 5.08 16.06 -2.67
C ILE A 28 6.06 16.68 -1.67
N GLU A 29 5.92 17.98 -1.38
CA GLU A 29 6.79 18.67 -0.42
C GLU A 29 6.67 18.05 0.99
N GLU A 30 5.46 17.73 1.44
CA GLU A 30 5.23 17.10 2.75
C GLU A 30 5.93 15.73 2.84
N VAL A 31 5.73 14.85 1.86
CA VAL A 31 6.28 13.49 1.93
C VAL A 31 7.79 13.44 1.68
N THR A 32 8.33 14.39 0.92
CA THR A 32 9.77 14.47 0.61
C THR A 32 10.56 15.26 1.65
N SER A 33 9.94 16.14 2.44
CA SER A 33 10.58 16.81 3.59
C SER A 33 10.69 15.91 4.83
N LYS A 34 9.83 14.88 4.95
CA LYS A 34 9.75 13.98 6.12
C LYS A 34 9.97 12.50 5.78
N VAL A 35 10.93 12.21 4.90
CA VAL A 35 11.12 10.86 4.33
C VAL A 35 11.26 9.76 5.37
N ASP A 36 12.06 9.95 6.42
CA ASP A 36 12.29 8.91 7.44
C ASP A 36 11.00 8.58 8.21
N GLU A 37 10.23 9.60 8.60
CA GLU A 37 8.96 9.43 9.30
C GLU A 37 7.93 8.72 8.41
N VAL A 38 7.80 9.16 7.15
CA VAL A 38 6.87 8.55 6.19
C VAL A 38 7.23 7.09 5.93
N GLN A 39 8.51 6.77 5.69
CA GLN A 39 8.95 5.40 5.46
C GLN A 39 8.79 4.52 6.71
N CYS A 40 9.05 5.04 7.91
CA CYS A 40 8.82 4.31 9.15
C CYS A 40 7.33 4.01 9.36
N ARG A 41 6.44 4.98 9.09
CA ARG A 41 4.99 4.78 9.17
C ARG A 41 4.51 3.74 8.15
N VAL A 42 4.95 3.83 6.90
CA VAL A 42 4.61 2.87 5.84
C VAL A 42 5.02 1.45 6.25
N LEU A 43 6.25 1.26 6.74
CA LEU A 43 6.70 -0.03 7.23
C LEU A 43 5.82 -0.53 8.39
N ALA A 44 5.56 0.31 9.38
CA ALA A 44 4.74 -0.07 10.53
C ALA A 44 3.30 -0.47 10.12
N GLU A 45 2.70 0.24 9.16
CA GLU A 45 1.37 -0.08 8.62
C GLU A 45 1.37 -1.44 7.89
N ILE A 46 2.36 -1.68 7.00
CA ILE A 46 2.52 -2.97 6.30
C ILE A 46 2.65 -4.12 7.30
N LEU A 47 3.51 -3.96 8.32
CA LEU A 47 3.75 -5.01 9.31
C LEU A 47 2.54 -5.23 10.22
N SER A 48 1.82 -4.15 10.59
CA SER A 48 0.61 -4.26 11.41
C SER A 48 -0.51 -4.97 10.67
N GLN A 49 -0.76 -4.60 9.41
CA GLN A 49 -1.79 -5.23 8.57
C GLN A 49 -1.51 -6.70 8.31
N ASN A 50 -0.23 -7.09 8.23
CA ASN A 50 0.20 -8.43 7.87
C ASN A 50 0.75 -9.23 9.07
N ALA A 51 0.55 -8.79 10.31
CA ALA A 51 1.19 -9.37 11.51
C ALA A 51 1.00 -10.89 11.67
N HIS A 52 -0.09 -11.44 11.10
CA HIS A 52 -0.47 -12.83 11.21
C HIS A 52 -0.32 -13.64 9.92
N VAL A 53 0.32 -13.08 8.88
CA VAL A 53 0.56 -13.83 7.64
C VAL A 53 1.67 -14.87 7.84
N GLU A 54 1.56 -16.00 7.14
CA GLU A 54 2.49 -17.13 7.28
C GLU A 54 3.96 -16.71 7.08
N TYR A 55 4.22 -15.84 6.09
CA TYR A 55 5.57 -15.38 5.78
C TYR A 55 6.24 -14.66 6.98
N LEU A 56 5.54 -13.72 7.62
CA LEU A 56 6.11 -12.95 8.73
C LEU A 56 6.19 -13.79 10.02
N GLN A 57 5.25 -14.73 10.22
CA GLN A 57 5.32 -15.69 11.31
C GLN A 57 6.52 -16.64 11.18
N ARG A 58 6.80 -17.13 9.98
CA ARG A 58 7.99 -17.98 9.70
C ARG A 58 9.30 -17.28 10.09
N HIS A 59 9.37 -15.96 9.93
CA HIS A 59 10.54 -15.17 10.29
C HIS A 59 10.52 -14.65 11.74
N ASN A 60 9.59 -15.13 12.58
CA ASN A 60 9.50 -14.79 14.00
C ASN A 60 9.42 -13.27 14.27
N LEU A 61 8.76 -12.54 13.37
CA LEU A 61 8.54 -11.11 13.57
C LEU A 61 7.56 -10.87 14.75
N ASN A 62 6.68 -11.84 15.04
CA ASN A 62 5.82 -11.89 16.23
C ASN A 62 4.99 -10.61 16.43
N GLY A 63 4.44 -10.06 15.35
CA GLY A 63 3.63 -8.83 15.38
C GLY A 63 4.40 -7.56 15.69
N ARG A 64 5.74 -7.60 15.75
CA ARG A 64 6.56 -6.39 15.89
C ARG A 64 6.54 -5.58 14.61
N THR A 65 6.43 -4.27 14.76
CA THR A 65 6.28 -3.30 13.68
C THR A 65 7.47 -2.35 13.57
N ASP A 66 8.45 -2.48 14.47
CA ASP A 66 9.63 -1.62 14.49
C ASP A 66 10.67 -2.02 13.42
N ARG A 67 11.27 -0.98 12.82
CA ARG A 67 12.25 -1.10 11.74
C ARG A 67 13.47 -1.95 12.13
N GLU A 68 13.94 -1.82 13.37
CA GLU A 68 15.18 -2.46 13.83
C GLU A 68 15.00 -3.96 13.96
N THR A 69 13.86 -4.42 14.47
CA THR A 69 13.51 -5.82 14.47
C THR A 69 13.35 -6.34 13.05
N PHE A 70 12.57 -5.64 12.21
CA PHE A 70 12.31 -6.06 10.83
C PHE A 70 13.62 -6.33 10.08
N LYS A 71 14.57 -5.40 10.13
CA LYS A 71 15.90 -5.53 9.51
C LYS A 71 16.72 -6.72 10.05
N LYS A 72 16.53 -7.10 11.31
CA LYS A 72 17.27 -8.21 11.94
C LYS A 72 16.71 -9.58 11.60
N VAL A 73 15.40 -9.69 11.41
CA VAL A 73 14.72 -10.99 11.34
C VAL A 73 14.19 -11.34 9.95
N VAL A 74 13.82 -10.35 9.14
CA VAL A 74 13.30 -10.57 7.79
C VAL A 74 14.46 -10.52 6.78
N PRO A 75 14.74 -11.62 6.06
CA PRO A 75 15.86 -11.66 5.12
C PRO A 75 15.57 -10.86 3.85
N VAL A 76 16.64 -10.40 3.20
CA VAL A 76 16.58 -9.95 1.81
C VAL A 76 16.48 -11.19 0.91
N ILE A 77 15.48 -11.22 0.04
CA ILE A 77 15.15 -12.39 -0.78
C ILE A 77 15.11 -12.06 -2.28
N THR A 78 15.30 -13.08 -3.11
CA THR A 78 14.97 -13.08 -4.54
C THR A 78 13.61 -13.76 -4.76
N TYR A 79 13.14 -13.76 -6.01
CA TYR A 79 11.87 -14.37 -6.41
C TYR A 79 11.79 -15.87 -6.06
N GLU A 80 12.89 -16.60 -6.21
CA GLU A 80 12.96 -18.05 -6.01
C GLU A 80 12.63 -18.45 -4.57
N HIS A 81 12.94 -17.61 -3.59
CA HIS A 81 12.67 -17.91 -2.18
C HIS A 81 11.18 -17.86 -1.81
N ILE A 82 10.34 -17.17 -2.59
CA ILE A 82 8.89 -17.04 -2.34
C ILE A 82 8.04 -17.73 -3.42
N LEU A 83 8.68 -18.40 -4.37
CA LEU A 83 7.99 -19.16 -5.41
C LEU A 83 7.03 -20.23 -4.85
N PRO A 84 7.32 -20.95 -3.76
CA PRO A 84 6.37 -21.89 -3.15
C PRO A 84 5.07 -21.23 -2.71
N GLU A 85 5.15 -20.06 -2.07
CA GLU A 85 4.00 -19.25 -1.63
C GLU A 85 3.20 -18.73 -2.82
N ILE A 86 3.88 -18.24 -3.85
CA ILE A 86 3.24 -17.77 -5.09
C ILE A 86 2.48 -18.91 -5.77
N ASN A 87 3.06 -20.11 -5.86
CA ASN A 87 2.41 -21.26 -6.46
C ASN A 87 1.16 -21.68 -5.67
N ARG A 88 1.21 -21.66 -4.33
CA ARG A 88 0.03 -21.93 -3.49
C ARG A 88 -1.11 -20.96 -3.78
N ILE A 89 -0.80 -19.66 -3.84
CA ILE A 89 -1.78 -18.62 -4.16
C ILE A 89 -2.37 -18.84 -5.56
N ALA A 90 -1.52 -19.13 -6.55
CA ALA A 90 -1.94 -19.39 -7.93
C ALA A 90 -2.83 -20.65 -8.07
N CYS A 91 -2.60 -21.66 -7.22
CA CYS A 91 -3.45 -22.85 -7.11
C CYS A 91 -4.77 -22.61 -6.34
N GLY A 92 -5.02 -21.38 -5.88
CA GLY A 92 -6.26 -20.98 -5.22
C GLY A 92 -6.25 -21.05 -3.70
N ASP A 93 -5.08 -21.20 -3.07
CA ASP A 93 -4.96 -21.08 -1.61
C ASP A 93 -5.25 -19.62 -1.17
N LYS A 94 -6.30 -19.44 -0.38
CA LYS A 94 -6.77 -18.13 0.12
C LYS A 94 -6.33 -17.85 1.55
N SER A 95 -5.46 -18.69 2.11
CA SER A 95 -4.87 -18.47 3.42
C SER A 95 -4.02 -17.19 3.42
N PRO A 96 -3.83 -16.51 4.57
CA PRO A 96 -3.01 -15.31 4.66
C PRO A 96 -1.51 -15.66 4.54
N ILE A 97 -1.04 -15.95 3.32
CA ILE A 97 0.32 -16.43 3.07
C ILE A 97 1.32 -15.26 3.08
N LEU A 98 1.13 -14.30 2.17
CA LEU A 98 1.98 -13.10 2.02
C LEU A 98 1.28 -11.83 2.50
N CYS A 99 -0.04 -11.75 2.31
CA CYS A 99 -0.87 -10.60 2.65
C CYS A 99 -2.07 -11.06 3.48
N SER A 100 -2.56 -10.21 4.39
CA SER A 100 -3.80 -10.48 5.13
C SER A 100 -5.04 -10.31 4.25
N GLN A 101 -4.96 -9.45 3.24
CA GLN A 101 -5.97 -9.32 2.19
C GLN A 101 -5.74 -10.40 1.11
N PRO A 102 -6.79 -11.18 0.73
CA PRO A 102 -6.66 -12.20 -0.30
C PRO A 102 -6.22 -11.63 -1.65
N ILE A 103 -5.35 -12.35 -2.34
CA ILE A 103 -4.91 -12.02 -3.70
C ILE A 103 -5.89 -12.71 -4.67
N SER A 104 -6.54 -11.91 -5.52
CA SER A 104 -7.64 -12.32 -6.42
C SER A 104 -7.22 -12.23 -7.89
#